data_AF-A0AAW0ISR8-F1
#
_entry.id   AF-A0AAW0ISR8-F1
#
_cell.length_a   1.000
_cell.length_b   1.000
_cell.length_c   1.000
_cell.angle_alpha   90.00
_cell.angle_beta   90.00
_cell.angle_gamma   90.00
#
_symmetry.space_group_name_H-M   'P 1'
#
loop_
_entity.id
_entity.type
_entity.pdbx_description
1 polymer ?
#
loop_
_entity_poly.entity_id
_entity_poly.type
_entity_poly.pdbx_seq_one_letter_code
_entity_poly.pdbx_strand_id
1 'polypeptide(L)'
;MTEGRHCQVHLLDDRRLELLVQPKLLSRELLDLVASHFNLKEKEYFGITFIDDTGQENWLQLDHRVLEHDLPKKPGPAILHFAVSVFETLIKVLMIHVIHPPNKTVISS
;
A
#
# COMPACT_ATOMS: atom_id res chain seq x y z
N MET A 1 1.12 -25.94 14.47
CA MET A 1 2.21 -24.96 14.53
C MET A 1 1.82 -23.85 13.56
N THR A 2 1.43 -22.69 14.04
CA THR A 2 1.10 -21.56 13.16
C THR A 2 2.40 -20.89 12.74
N GLU A 3 3.01 -21.39 11.67
CA GLU A 3 4.17 -20.78 11.01
C GLU A 3 3.72 -19.47 10.35
N GLY A 4 3.66 -18.40 11.15
CA GLY A 4 3.39 -17.05 10.70
C GLY A 4 4.33 -16.06 11.37
N ARG A 5 4.57 -14.92 10.73
CA ARG A 5 5.37 -13.83 11.29
C ARG A 5 4.45 -12.82 11.92
N HIS A 6 4.74 -12.42 13.16
CA HIS A 6 4.03 -11.30 13.77
C HIS A 6 4.42 -10.02 13.03
N CYS A 7 3.42 -9.27 12.58
CA CYS A 7 3.59 -7.97 11.94
C CYS A 7 2.72 -6.95 12.66
N GLN A 8 3.23 -5.73 12.78
CA GLN A 8 2.54 -4.60 13.36
C GLN A 8 2.37 -3.54 12.28
N VAL A 9 1.13 -3.29 11.87
CA VAL A 9 0.79 -2.26 10.89
C VAL A 9 0.42 -0.98 11.62
N HIS A 10 1.19 0.07 11.41
CA HIS A 10 0.88 1.42 11.84
C HIS A 10 -0.15 2.04 10.89
N LEU A 11 -1.25 2.49 11.45
CA LEU A 11 -2.41 3.03 10.74
C LEU A 11 -2.31 4.56 10.71
N LEU A 12 -3.10 5.21 9.84
CA LEU A 12 -3.09 6.68 9.69
C LEU A 12 -3.58 7.41 10.96
N ASP A 13 -4.35 6.74 11.81
CA ASP A 13 -4.88 7.26 13.08
C ASP A 13 -3.91 7.08 14.27
N ASP A 14 -2.61 6.84 14.02
CA ASP A 14 -1.59 6.46 15.02
C ASP A 14 -1.84 5.10 15.72
N ARG A 15 -2.95 4.44 15.39
CA ARG A 15 -3.27 3.09 15.87
C ARG A 15 -2.31 2.05 15.30
N ARG A 16 -2.09 0.99 16.08
CA ARG A 16 -1.23 -0.14 15.69
C ARG A 16 -2.07 -1.40 15.61
N LEU A 17 -2.08 -2.04 14.45
CA LEU A 17 -2.75 -3.31 14.23
C LEU A 17 -1.72 -4.43 14.25
N GLU A 18 -1.80 -5.29 15.25
CA GLU A 18 -0.96 -6.48 15.34
C GLU A 18 -1.67 -7.67 14.71
N LEU A 19 -0.99 -8.34 13.78
CA LEU A 19 -1.54 -9.51 13.10
C LEU A 19 -0.46 -10.54 12.78
N LEU A 20 -0.87 -11.79 12.64
CA LEU A 20 -0.01 -12.88 12.23
C LEU A 20 -0.06 -13.03 10.70
N VAL A 21 1.00 -12.60 10.03
CA VAL A 21 1.14 -12.75 8.58
C VAL A 21 1.59 -14.16 8.26
N GLN A 22 0.75 -14.87 7.51
CA GLN A 22 1.09 -16.20 7.01
C GLN A 22 2.01 -16.10 5.79
N PRO A 23 2.89 -17.08 5.54
CA PRO A 23 3.79 -17.09 4.38
C PRO A 23 3.06 -17.09 3.03
N LYS A 24 1.82 -17.57 3.00
CA LYS A 24 0.95 -17.54 1.81
C LYS A 24 0.17 -16.22 1.66
N LEU A 25 0.26 -15.31 2.62
CA LEU A 25 -0.48 -14.05 2.59
C LEU A 25 0.18 -13.08 1.60
N LEU A 26 -0.61 -12.64 0.62
CA LEU A 26 -0.20 -11.62 -0.33
C LEU A 26 -0.27 -10.23 0.30
N SER A 27 0.58 -9.33 -0.15
CA SER A 27 0.56 -7.93 0.31
C SER A 27 -0.76 -7.25 -0.02
N ARG A 28 -1.40 -7.59 -1.16
CA ARG A 28 -2.74 -7.08 -1.47
C ARG A 28 -3.80 -7.53 -0.48
N GLU A 29 -3.71 -8.78 -0.02
CA GLU A 29 -4.69 -9.34 0.92
C GLU A 29 -4.53 -8.65 2.28
N LEU A 30 -3.28 -8.42 2.70
CA LEU A 30 -2.99 -7.65 3.90
C LEU A 30 -3.57 -6.23 3.81
N LEU A 31 -3.37 -5.55 2.68
CA LEU A 31 -3.92 -4.22 2.42
C LEU A 31 -5.45 -4.24 2.48
N ASP A 32 -6.09 -5.20 1.82
CA ASP A 32 -7.56 -5.32 1.80
C ASP A 32 -8.11 -5.57 3.21
N LEU A 33 -7.44 -6.40 4.01
CA LEU A 33 -7.83 -6.70 5.38
C LEU A 33 -7.77 -5.46 6.27
N VAL A 34 -6.68 -4.68 6.18
CA VAL A 34 -6.55 -3.39 6.89
C VAL A 34 -7.59 -2.40 6.37
N ALA A 35 -7.75 -2.26 5.05
CA ALA A 35 -8.68 -1.31 4.46
C ALA A 35 -10.15 -1.61 4.81
N SER A 36 -10.51 -2.90 4.82
CA SER A 36 -11.82 -3.40 5.22
C SER A 36 -12.11 -3.11 6.68
N HIS A 37 -11.10 -3.23 7.57
CA HIS A 37 -11.23 -2.86 8.98
C HIS A 37 -11.60 -1.39 9.18
N PHE A 38 -11.13 -0.49 8.31
CA PHE A 38 -11.47 0.94 8.32
C PHE A 38 -12.68 1.28 7.44
N ASN A 39 -13.28 0.28 6.79
CA ASN A 39 -14.38 0.45 5.85
C ASN A 39 -14.03 1.45 4.71
N LEU A 40 -12.76 1.48 4.29
CA LEU A 40 -12.26 2.38 3.25
C LEU A 40 -12.87 2.03 1.89
N LYS A 41 -13.50 3.01 1.25
CA LYS A 41 -14.06 2.85 -0.10
C LYS A 41 -12.99 2.86 -1.21
N GLU A 42 -11.87 3.51 -0.95
CA GLU A 42 -10.86 3.89 -1.94
C GLU A 42 -9.52 3.18 -1.70
N LYS A 43 -9.54 1.84 -1.60
CA LYS A 43 -8.36 1.02 -1.24
C LYS A 43 -7.18 1.11 -2.23
N GLU A 44 -7.43 1.48 -3.48
CA GLU A 44 -6.41 1.66 -4.53
C GLU A 44 -5.47 2.84 -4.29
N TYR A 45 -5.88 3.78 -3.43
CA TYR A 45 -5.05 4.92 -3.04
C TYR A 45 -4.15 4.62 -1.85
N PHE A 46 -4.27 3.44 -1.26
CA PHE A 46 -3.49 3.06 -0.10
C PHE A 46 -2.48 1.99 -0.48
N GLY A 47 -1.35 2.01 0.21
CA GLY A 47 -0.34 0.99 0.15
C GLY A 47 0.22 0.74 1.54
N ILE A 48 1.15 -0.20 1.60
CA ILE A 48 1.87 -0.49 2.83
C ILE A 48 3.35 -0.34 2.55
N THR A 49 4.04 0.42 3.38
CA THR A 49 5.48 0.56 3.36
C THR A 49 6.09 -0.18 4.55
N PHE A 50 7.37 -0.51 4.45
CA PHE A 50 8.14 -1.07 5.55
C PHE A 50 9.52 -0.41 5.56
N ILE A 51 10.11 -0.35 6.75
CA ILE A 51 11.47 0.13 6.90
C ILE A 51 12.39 -1.09 6.93
N ASP A 52 13.28 -1.18 5.94
CA ASP A 52 14.29 -2.23 5.87
C ASP A 52 15.34 -2.07 7.00
N ASP A 53 16.22 -3.05 7.17
CA ASP A 53 17.34 -2.97 8.12
C ASP A 53 18.27 -1.77 7.83
N THR A 54 18.38 -1.38 6.56
CA THR A 54 19.11 -0.17 6.11
C THR A 54 18.45 1.15 6.50
N GLY A 55 17.22 1.12 7.07
CA GLY A 55 16.46 2.31 7.39
C GLY A 55 15.72 2.92 6.18
N GLN A 56 15.74 2.24 5.03
CA GLN A 56 15.03 2.70 3.83
C GLN A 56 13.57 2.28 3.85
N GLU A 57 12.68 3.23 3.53
CA GLU A 57 11.27 2.94 3.32
C GLU A 57 11.04 2.31 1.95
N ASN A 58 10.45 1.12 1.95
CA ASN A 58 10.15 0.35 0.75
C ASN A 58 8.67 0.02 0.70
N TRP A 59 8.07 0.12 -0.49
CA TRP A 59 6.67 -0.24 -0.72
C TRP A 59 6.52 -1.74 -0.90
N LEU A 60 5.57 -2.34 -0.18
CA LEU A 60 5.17 -3.72 -0.39
C LEU A 60 4.58 -3.87 -1.80
N GLN A 61 5.02 -4.91 -2.51
CA GLN A 61 4.50 -5.22 -3.83
C GLN A 61 3.22 -6.02 -3.66
N LEU A 62 2.10 -5.50 -4.15
CA LEU A 62 0.77 -6.12 -4.01
C LEU A 62 0.70 -7.52 -4.64
N ASP A 63 1.49 -7.75 -5.68
CA ASP A 63 1.57 -9.02 -6.40
C ASP A 63 2.44 -10.07 -5.69
N HIS A 64 3.27 -9.64 -4.72
CA HIS A 64 4.15 -10.53 -3.96
C HIS A 64 3.63 -10.81 -2.55
N ARG A 65 4.18 -11.87 -1.96
CA ARG A 65 3.88 -12.26 -0.57
C ARG A 65 4.60 -11.33 0.39
N VAL A 66 3.93 -10.98 1.49
CA VAL A 66 4.50 -10.07 2.50
C VAL A 66 5.82 -10.61 3.06
N LEU A 67 5.91 -11.93 3.28
CA LEU A 67 7.12 -12.58 3.80
C LEU A 67 8.20 -12.84 2.74
N GLU A 68 7.91 -12.65 1.45
CA GLU A 68 8.94 -12.69 0.40
C GLU A 68 9.69 -11.35 0.26
N HIS A 69 9.16 -10.28 0.86
CA HIS A 69 9.91 -9.04 1.00
C HIS A 69 11.02 -9.18 2.03
N ASP A 70 12.09 -8.40 1.87
CA ASP A 70 13.18 -8.29 2.86
C ASP A 70 12.70 -7.50 4.08
N LEU A 71 11.71 -8.05 4.78
CA LEU A 71 11.16 -7.47 5.99
C LEU A 71 12.27 -7.39 7.06
N PRO A 72 12.29 -6.31 7.86
CA PRO A 72 13.35 -6.09 8.84
C PRO A 72 13.51 -7.31 9.73
N LYS A 73 14.72 -7.89 9.74
CA LYS A 73 15.07 -9.11 10.52
C LYS A 73 15.34 -8.79 12.00
N LYS A 74 14.81 -7.66 12.47
CA LYS A 74 14.94 -7.19 13.84
C LYS A 74 14.20 -8.14 14.80
N PRO A 75 14.71 -8.34 16.03
CA PRO A 75 14.02 -9.13 17.03
C PRO A 75 12.69 -8.44 17.40
N GLY A 76 11.56 -9.03 16.99
CA GLY A 76 10.22 -8.51 17.25
C GLY A 76 9.26 -8.64 16.06
N PRO A 77 8.05 -8.07 16.16
CA PRO A 77 7.12 -8.02 15.06
C PRO A 77 7.65 -7.11 13.93
N ALA A 78 7.44 -7.51 12.67
CA ALA A 78 7.82 -6.67 11.54
C ALA A 78 6.92 -5.42 11.49
N ILE A 79 7.52 -4.24 11.51
CA ILE A 79 6.79 -2.97 11.49
C ILE A 79 6.49 -2.59 10.04
N LEU A 80 5.21 -2.36 9.77
CA LEU A 80 4.65 -1.95 8.49
C LEU A 80 3.92 -0.63 8.71
N HIS A 81 3.93 0.26 7.73
CA HIS A 81 3.21 1.54 7.78
C HIS A 81 2.17 1.57 6.67
N PHE A 82 0.92 1.81 7.04
CA PHE A 82 -0.15 2.03 6.10
C PHE A 82 -0.09 3.47 5.61
N ALA A 83 0.25 3.65 4.34
CA ALA A 83 0.50 4.95 3.73
C ALA A 83 -0.40 5.16 2.52
N VAL A 84 -0.68 6.43 2.21
CA VAL A 84 -1.47 6.78 1.02
C VAL A 84 -0.53 6.82 -0.19
N SER A 85 -0.69 5.88 -1.13
CA SER A 85 -0.02 5.88 -2.42
C SER A 85 -0.84 6.71 -3.41
N VAL A 86 -0.70 8.04 -3.37
CA VAL A 86 -1.38 8.98 -4.28
C VAL A 86 -0.79 8.94 -5.71
N PHE A 87 -0.09 7.87 -6.09
CA PHE A 87 0.71 7.83 -7.31
C PHE A 87 -0.07 7.39 -8.56
N GLU A 88 -1.15 6.63 -8.45
CA GLU A 88 -1.88 6.19 -9.66
C GLU A 88 -2.88 7.22 -10.18
N THR A 89 -3.55 7.98 -9.31
CA THR A 89 -4.62 8.88 -9.73
C THR A 89 -4.09 10.19 -10.32
N LEU A 90 -3.00 10.74 -9.79
CA LEU A 90 -2.40 11.96 -10.32
C LEU A 90 -1.83 11.73 -11.73
N ILE A 91 -1.23 10.56 -11.98
CA ILE A 91 -0.64 10.22 -13.28
C ILE A 91 -1.73 9.84 -14.30
N LYS A 92 -2.80 9.13 -13.90
CA LYS A 92 -3.95 8.84 -14.77
C LYS A 92 -4.70 10.12 -15.17
N VAL A 93 -4.94 11.04 -14.24
CA VAL A 93 -5.57 12.35 -14.53
C VAL A 93 -4.70 13.20 -15.44
N LEU A 94 -3.39 13.28 -15.16
CA LEU A 94 -2.46 14.05 -15.98
C LEU A 94 -2.31 13.45 -17.39
N MET A 95 -2.25 12.12 -17.51
CA MET A 95 -2.18 11.46 -18.81
C MET A 95 -3.49 11.55 -19.61
N ILE A 96 -4.66 11.52 -18.98
CA ILE A 96 -5.94 11.75 -19.70
C ILE A 96 -5.99 13.19 -20.27
N HIS A 97 -5.51 14.19 -19.53
CA HIS A 97 -5.45 15.58 -20.00
C HIS A 97 -4.33 15.84 -21.04
N VAL A 98 -3.24 15.08 -20.98
CA VAL A 98 -2.10 15.20 -21.92
C VAL A 98 -2.32 14.42 -23.22
N ILE A 99 -3.01 13.27 -23.17
CA ILE A 99 -3.29 12.43 -24.36
C ILE A 99 -4.53 12.90 -25.13
N HIS A 100 -5.49 13.57 -24.48
CA HIS A 100 -6.62 14.24 -25.14
C HIS A 100 -6.67 15.73 -24.77
N PRO A 101 -5.97 16.62 -25.51
CA PRO A 101 -6.29 18.04 -25.42
C PRO A 101 -7.74 18.25 -25.90
N PRO A 102 -8.62 18.92 -25.14
CA PRO A 102 -9.90 19.38 -25.66
C PRO A 102 -9.58 20.45 -26.71
N ASN A 103 -9.48 20.03 -27.97
CA ASN A 103 -9.20 20.92 -29.07
C ASN A 103 -10.43 21.82 -29.28
N LYS A 104 -10.30 23.03 -28.73
CA LYS A 104 -10.85 24.31 -29.15
C LYS A 104 -12.28 24.28 -29.71
N THR A 105 -13.18 24.76 -28.86
CA THR A 105 -14.11 25.86 -29.15
C THR A 105 -14.32 26.16 -30.63
N VAL A 106 -15.48 25.71 -31.10
CA VAL A 106 -16.29 26.39 -32.11
C VAL A 106 -16.15 27.91 -32.00
N ILE A 107 -15.55 28.54 -33.00
CA ILE A 107 -15.83 29.94 -33.31
C ILE A 107 -16.47 29.96 -34.69
N SER A 108 -17.80 30.06 -34.70
CA SER A 108 -18.56 30.55 -35.84
C SER A 108 -17.96 31.86 -36.33
N SER A 109 -17.80 32.00 -37.64
CA SER A 109 -17.88 33.26 -38.37
C SER A 109 -18.51 32.98 -39.72
#